data_AF-A0ABD2WG01-F1
#
_entry.id   AF-A0ABD2WG01-F1
#
_cell.length_a   1.000
_cell.length_b   1.000
_cell.length_c   1.000
_cell.angle_alpha   90.00
_cell.angle_beta   90.00
_cell.angle_gamma   90.00
#
_symmetry.space_group_name_H-M   'P 1'
#
loop_
_entity.id
_entity.type
_entity.pdbx_description
1 polymer ?
#
loop_
_entity_poly.entity_id
_entity_poly.type
_entity_poly.pdbx_seq_one_letter_code
_entity_poly.pdbx_strand_id
1 'polypeptide(L)'
;MSLIISSAVCSLALILTCLRVLVAAYNDFPSLITSNASMAVIVEKSFFKDVEDYRRSMSQMSDLIADVTRMYMKSSGLAYTIFGDTNVNLGRDYIVLLSVASCQSTWQLYKRAQKEKLAYLAITGESQYQYPLVHFFFSYLE
;
A
#
# COMPACT_ATOMS: atom_id res chain seq x y z
N MET A 1 35.28 -43.84 2.22
CA MET A 1 34.87 -43.04 1.06
C MET A 1 33.34 -42.91 0.95
N SER A 2 32.57 -43.96 1.24
CA SER A 2 31.10 -43.96 1.11
C SER A 2 30.33 -43.04 2.08
N LEU A 3 30.84 -42.79 3.30
CA LEU A 3 30.19 -41.88 4.26
C LEU A 3 30.28 -40.39 3.87
N ILE A 4 31.36 -39.98 3.19
CA ILE A 4 31.58 -38.58 2.78
C ILE A 4 30.69 -38.22 1.58
N ILE A 5 30.42 -39.19 0.71
CA ILE A 5 29.51 -39.03 -0.43
C ILE A 5 28.07 -38.83 0.08
N SER A 6 27.67 -39.55 1.12
CA SER A 6 26.33 -39.42 1.73
C SER A 6 26.10 -38.03 2.36
N SER A 7 27.08 -37.51 3.11
CA SER A 7 26.95 -36.18 3.73
C SER A 7 26.95 -35.04 2.70
N ALA A 8 27.74 -35.15 1.64
CA ALA A 8 27.78 -34.16 0.56
C ALA A 8 26.44 -34.11 -0.22
N VAL A 9 25.82 -35.26 -0.47
CA VAL A 9 24.52 -35.36 -1.16
C VAL A 9 23.40 -34.76 -0.32
N CYS A 10 23.37 -35.02 0.99
CA CYS A 10 22.40 -34.40 1.91
C CYS A 10 22.54 -32.87 1.96
N SER A 11 23.76 -32.36 2.03
CA SER A 11 24.02 -30.91 2.03
C SER A 11 23.58 -30.25 0.72
N LEU A 12 23.84 -30.89 -0.43
CA LEU A 12 23.42 -30.37 -1.73
C LEU A 12 21.88 -30.38 -1.87
N ALA A 13 21.22 -31.43 -1.38
CA ALA A 13 19.76 -31.51 -1.37
C ALA A 13 19.12 -30.44 -0.47
N LEU A 14 19.70 -30.17 0.70
CA LEU A 14 19.28 -29.08 1.59
C LEU A 14 19.42 -27.71 0.92
N ILE A 15 20.56 -27.44 0.28
CA ILE A 15 20.81 -26.19 -0.44
C ILE A 15 19.80 -26.02 -1.58
N LEU A 16 19.55 -27.06 -2.39
CA LEU A 16 18.57 -27.02 -3.47
C LEU A 16 17.15 -26.78 -2.97
N THR A 17 16.78 -27.37 -1.83
CA THR A 17 15.45 -27.18 -1.22
C THR A 17 15.30 -25.77 -0.68
N CYS A 18 16.32 -25.24 0.02
CA CYS A 18 16.34 -23.85 0.47
C CYS A 18 16.26 -22.87 -0.71
N LEU A 19 16.98 -23.13 -1.80
CA LEU A 19 16.95 -22.28 -2.99
C LEU A 19 15.57 -22.28 -3.65
N ARG A 20 14.89 -23.44 -3.71
CA ARG A 20 13.51 -23.55 -4.22
C ARG A 20 12.53 -22.74 -3.38
N VAL A 21 12.66 -22.80 -2.05
CA VAL A 21 11.82 -22.03 -1.12
C VAL A 21 12.09 -20.53 -1.26
N LEU A 22 13.35 -20.12 -1.37
CA LEU A 22 13.72 -18.71 -1.59
C LEU A 22 13.20 -18.18 -2.93
N VAL A 23 13.30 -18.97 -3.99
CA VAL A 23 12.80 -18.60 -5.32
C VAL A 23 11.27 -18.56 -5.35
N ALA A 24 10.57 -19.44 -4.63
CA ALA A 24 9.12 -19.36 -4.49
C ALA A 24 8.70 -18.07 -3.77
N ALA A 25 9.35 -17.74 -2.64
CA ALA A 25 9.09 -16.51 -1.90
C ALA A 25 9.41 -15.23 -2.70
N TYR A 26 10.37 -15.29 -3.63
CA TYR A 26 10.70 -14.15 -4.51
C TYR A 26 9.68 -13.96 -5.65
N ASN A 27 9.09 -15.05 -6.16
CA ASN A 27 8.09 -14.99 -7.24
C ASN A 27 6.68 -14.62 -6.76
N ASP A 28 6.45 -14.56 -5.45
CA ASP A 28 5.22 -13.97 -4.88
C ASP A 28 5.19 -12.45 -5.02
N PHE A 29 6.24 -11.84 -5.59
CA PHE A 29 6.14 -10.50 -6.13
C PHE A 29 5.52 -10.60 -7.53
N PRO A 30 4.26 -10.18 -7.75
CA PRO A 30 3.81 -9.87 -9.09
C PRO A 30 4.71 -8.71 -9.55
N SER A 31 5.80 -9.05 -10.24
CA SER A 31 6.63 -8.08 -10.94
C SER A 31 5.67 -7.17 -11.71
N LEU A 32 5.89 -5.86 -11.59
CA LEU A 32 5.08 -4.72 -12.04
C LEU A 32 4.74 -4.73 -13.55
N ILE A 33 4.19 -5.82 -14.06
CA ILE A 33 3.46 -5.92 -15.33
C ILE A 33 2.02 -5.62 -14.96
N THR A 34 1.74 -4.35 -14.63
CA THR A 34 0.41 -3.90 -14.19
C THR A 34 -0.54 -3.81 -15.38
N SER A 35 -1.16 -4.95 -15.75
CA SER A 35 -2.49 -4.91 -16.35
C SER A 35 -3.46 -4.44 -15.27
N ASN A 36 -3.86 -3.17 -15.34
CA ASN A 36 -4.81 -2.48 -14.46
C ASN A 36 -4.51 -2.53 -12.95
N ALA A 37 -3.89 -1.46 -12.44
CA ALA A 37 -3.76 -1.20 -11.00
C ALA A 37 -4.86 -0.21 -10.59
N SER A 38 -5.42 -0.32 -9.39
CA SER A 38 -6.32 0.74 -8.88
C SER A 38 -5.98 1.19 -7.46
N MET A 39 -6.13 2.49 -7.21
CA MET A 39 -5.78 3.15 -5.95
C MET A 39 -7.01 3.82 -5.34
N ALA A 40 -7.25 3.57 -4.05
CA ALA A 40 -8.18 4.35 -3.25
C ALA A 40 -7.43 5.47 -2.53
N VAL A 41 -7.91 6.70 -2.62
CA VAL A 41 -7.39 7.86 -1.89
C VAL A 41 -8.47 8.33 -0.93
N ILE A 42 -8.18 8.36 0.37
CA ILE A 42 -9.13 8.79 1.40
C ILE A 42 -8.61 10.06 2.05
N VAL A 43 -9.42 11.11 2.09
CA VAL A 43 -9.07 12.37 2.75
C VAL A 43 -10.17 12.69 3.75
N GLU A 44 -9.85 12.59 5.03
CA GLU A 44 -10.81 12.80 6.10
C GLU A 44 -11.22 14.28 6.19
N LYS A 45 -12.52 14.56 6.07
CA LYS A 45 -13.08 15.93 6.11
C LYS A 45 -12.70 16.73 7.35
N SER A 46 -12.45 16.06 8.48
CA SER A 46 -12.10 16.68 9.77
C SER A 46 -10.79 17.46 9.76
N PHE A 47 -9.96 17.30 8.72
CA PHE A 47 -8.71 18.07 8.55
C PHE A 47 -8.93 19.50 8.05
N PHE A 48 -10.12 19.80 7.55
CA PHE A 48 -10.42 21.10 6.96
C PHE A 48 -11.25 21.94 7.92
N LYS A 49 -10.93 23.22 7.98
CA LYS A 49 -11.59 24.17 8.89
C LYS A 49 -13.04 24.44 8.47
N ASP A 50 -13.30 24.43 7.17
CA ASP A 50 -14.62 24.62 6.60
C ASP A 50 -14.81 23.78 5.32
N VAL A 51 -16.06 23.75 4.85
CA VAL A 51 -16.49 22.92 3.71
C VAL A 51 -15.94 23.44 2.38
N GLU A 52 -15.70 24.74 2.25
CA GLU A 52 -15.17 25.34 1.02
C GLU A 52 -13.69 25.02 0.86
N ASP A 53 -12.92 25.09 1.96
CA ASP A 53 -11.53 24.66 2.01
C ASP A 53 -11.42 23.16 1.70
N TYR A 54 -12.28 22.31 2.27
CA TYR A 54 -12.36 20.90 1.90
C TYR A 54 -12.63 20.69 0.41
N ARG A 55 -13.66 21.35 -0.16
CA ARG A 55 -13.98 21.21 -1.59
C ARG A 55 -12.84 21.66 -2.48
N ARG A 56 -12.22 22.80 -2.16
CA ARG A 56 -11.08 23.36 -2.91
C ARG A 56 -9.90 22.40 -2.88
N SER A 57 -9.52 21.92 -1.70
CA SER A 57 -8.40 20.99 -1.55
C SER A 57 -8.65 19.66 -2.23
N MET A 58 -9.87 19.11 -2.16
CA MET A 58 -10.22 17.87 -2.87
C MET A 58 -10.12 18.04 -4.39
N SER A 59 -10.55 19.18 -4.93
CA SER A 59 -10.38 19.50 -6.36
C SER A 59 -8.90 19.55 -6.73
N GLN A 60 -8.10 20.30 -5.96
CA GLN A 60 -6.66 20.45 -6.20
C GLN A 60 -5.92 19.12 -6.11
N MET A 61 -6.27 18.25 -5.15
CA MET A 61 -5.70 16.90 -5.04
C MET A 61 -6.09 16.04 -6.24
N SER A 62 -7.35 16.11 -6.69
CA SER A 62 -7.81 15.39 -7.89
C SER A 62 -7.04 15.82 -9.13
N ASP A 63 -6.84 17.13 -9.31
CA ASP A 63 -6.11 17.68 -10.44
C ASP A 63 -4.63 17.30 -10.39
N LEU A 64 -4.00 17.38 -9.20
CA LEU A 64 -2.61 16.99 -9.00
C LEU A 64 -2.39 15.49 -9.29
N ILE A 65 -3.26 14.62 -8.77
CA ILE A 65 -3.17 13.18 -9.03
C ILE A 65 -3.37 12.91 -10.52
N ALA A 66 -4.37 13.55 -11.15
CA ALA A 66 -4.60 13.43 -12.58
C ALA A 66 -3.35 13.81 -13.40
N ASP A 67 -2.72 14.91 -13.06
CA ASP A 67 -1.56 15.45 -13.75
C ASP A 67 -0.32 14.56 -13.55
N VAL A 68 -0.05 14.12 -12.32
CA VAL A 68 1.04 13.17 -12.03
C VAL A 68 0.81 11.84 -12.76
N THR A 69 -0.41 11.30 -12.75
CA THR A 69 -0.76 10.09 -13.48
C THR A 69 -0.58 10.29 -15.00
N ARG A 70 -1.00 11.43 -15.56
CA ARG A 70 -0.80 11.74 -16.98
C ARG A 70 0.67 11.94 -17.35
N MET A 71 1.49 12.49 -16.47
CA MET A 71 2.90 12.77 -16.75
C MET A 71 3.76 11.52 -16.65
N TYR A 72 3.59 10.74 -15.57
CA TYR A 72 4.52 9.65 -15.23
C TYR A 72 3.93 8.25 -15.44
N MET A 73 2.61 8.13 -15.59
CA MET A 73 1.89 6.85 -15.63
C MET A 73 1.10 6.65 -16.92
N LYS A 74 1.42 7.38 -17.99
CA LYS A 74 0.79 7.31 -19.32
C LYS A 74 0.65 5.88 -19.89
N SER A 75 1.53 4.97 -19.48
CA SER A 75 1.54 3.56 -19.90
C SER A 75 1.13 2.57 -18.80
N SER A 76 0.98 3.00 -17.54
CA SER A 76 0.49 2.13 -16.46
C SER A 76 -1.01 2.37 -16.29
N GLY A 77 -1.81 1.31 -16.34
CA GLY A 77 -3.27 1.37 -16.17
C GLY A 77 -3.67 1.67 -14.72
N LEU A 78 -3.07 2.68 -14.07
CA LEU A 78 -3.39 3.06 -12.71
C LEU A 78 -4.66 3.91 -12.67
N ALA A 79 -5.79 3.30 -12.33
CA ALA A 79 -7.01 4.01 -11.98
C ALA A 79 -6.94 4.52 -10.53
N TYR A 80 -7.58 5.65 -10.23
CA TYR A 80 -7.66 6.15 -8.86
C TYR A 80 -9.09 6.60 -8.52
N THR A 81 -9.46 6.53 -7.25
CA THR A 81 -10.74 7.03 -6.74
C THR A 81 -10.52 7.77 -5.43
N ILE A 82 -11.03 9.01 -5.34
CA ILE A 82 -10.86 9.86 -4.16
C ILE A 82 -12.16 9.87 -3.34
N PHE A 83 -12.05 9.62 -2.05
CA PHE A 83 -13.14 9.56 -1.09
C PHE A 83 -12.92 10.57 0.04
N GLY A 84 -13.99 11.23 0.46
CA GLY A 84 -13.99 12.11 1.63
C GLY A 84 -14.40 11.44 2.93
N ASP A 85 -14.97 10.24 2.82
CA ASP A 85 -15.41 9.44 3.96
C ASP A 85 -14.41 8.32 4.18
N THR A 86 -14.18 7.96 5.44
CA THR A 86 -13.33 6.82 5.79
C THR A 86 -14.11 5.50 5.70
N ASN A 87 -15.45 5.52 5.70
CA ASN A 87 -16.31 4.36 5.57
C ASN A 87 -16.52 3.92 4.10
N VAL A 88 -15.41 3.61 3.44
CA VAL A 88 -15.40 3.11 2.07
C VAL A 88 -15.25 1.59 2.07
N ASN A 89 -15.95 0.91 1.16
CA ASN A 89 -15.71 -0.50 0.90
C ASN A 89 -14.39 -0.68 0.14
N LEU A 90 -13.35 -1.12 0.86
CA LEU A 90 -12.01 -1.35 0.34
C LEU A 90 -11.83 -2.72 -0.33
N GLY A 91 -12.78 -3.65 -0.20
CA GLY A 91 -12.74 -4.98 -0.84
C GLY A 91 -13.10 -4.97 -2.33
N ARG A 92 -12.93 -3.83 -3.01
CA ARG A 92 -12.98 -3.75 -4.48
C ARG A 92 -11.61 -4.09 -5.05
N ASP A 93 -11.42 -3.91 -6.36
CA ASP A 93 -10.15 -4.21 -7.08
C ASP A 93 -9.02 -3.20 -6.80
N TYR A 94 -9.00 -2.60 -5.61
CA TYR A 94 -7.91 -1.73 -5.16
C TYR A 94 -6.70 -2.58 -4.79
N ILE A 95 -5.52 -2.06 -5.12
CA ILE A 95 -4.24 -2.67 -4.72
C ILE A 95 -3.43 -1.71 -3.83
N VAL A 96 -3.75 -0.41 -3.87
CA VAL A 96 -3.13 0.61 -3.02
C VAL A 96 -4.21 1.42 -2.32
N LEU A 97 -4.00 1.68 -1.03
CA LEU A 97 -4.76 2.66 -0.26
C LEU A 97 -3.82 3.80 0.15
N LEU A 98 -4.16 5.03 -0.22
CA LEU A 98 -3.55 6.25 0.31
C LEU A 98 -4.57 6.93 1.22
N SER A 99 -4.19 7.34 2.44
CA SER A 99 -5.08 8.12 3.31
C SER A 99 -4.43 9.34 3.94
N VAL A 100 -5.18 10.43 4.03
CA VAL A 100 -4.93 11.57 4.92
C VAL A 100 -6.02 11.56 5.97
N ALA A 101 -5.69 11.15 7.20
CA ALA A 101 -6.70 10.88 8.22
C ALA A 101 -6.17 11.08 9.64
N SER A 102 -7.06 11.14 10.62
CA SER A 102 -6.71 11.24 12.03
C SER A 102 -6.03 9.95 12.49
N CYS A 103 -5.31 9.99 13.61
CA CYS A 103 -4.65 8.79 14.15
C CYS A 103 -5.63 7.62 14.34
N GLN A 104 -6.81 7.90 14.90
CA GLN A 104 -7.86 6.90 15.10
C GLN A 104 -8.36 6.32 13.77
N SER A 105 -8.70 7.17 12.80
CA SER A 105 -9.14 6.74 11.47
C SER A 105 -8.06 5.95 10.74
N THR A 106 -6.80 6.38 10.85
CA THR A 106 -5.63 5.73 10.24
C THR A 106 -5.49 4.30 10.73
N TRP A 107 -5.69 4.05 12.04
CA TRP A 107 -5.61 2.70 12.60
C TRP A 107 -6.78 1.80 12.15
N GLN A 108 -7.98 2.36 11.99
CA GLN A 108 -9.13 1.62 11.45
C GLN A 108 -8.95 1.29 9.97
N LEU A 109 -8.38 2.21 9.20
CA LEU A 109 -8.02 2.01 7.80
C LEU A 109 -6.91 0.98 7.64
N TYR A 110 -5.89 1.01 8.50
CA TYR A 110 -4.82 0.02 8.55
C TYR A 110 -5.35 -1.41 8.67
N LYS A 111 -6.22 -1.67 9.66
CA LYS A 111 -6.80 -3.00 9.88
C LYS A 111 -7.60 -3.49 8.68
N ARG A 112 -8.33 -2.57 8.03
CA ARG A 112 -9.08 -2.89 6.80
C ARG A 112 -8.15 -3.15 5.62
N ALA A 113 -7.11 -2.33 5.43
CA ALA A 113 -6.11 -2.53 4.40
C ALA A 113 -5.37 -3.86 4.57
N GLN A 114 -5.02 -4.26 5.80
CA GLN A 114 -4.45 -5.59 6.07
C GLN A 114 -5.40 -6.72 5.68
N LYS A 115 -6.66 -6.61 6.09
CA LYS A 115 -7.68 -7.62 5.77
C LYS A 115 -7.86 -7.79 4.26
N GLU A 116 -7.90 -6.68 3.53
CA GLU A 116 -8.08 -6.66 2.07
C GLU A 116 -6.75 -6.75 1.31
N LYS A 117 -5.61 -6.96 2.00
CA LYS A 117 -4.27 -7.11 1.42
C LYS A 117 -3.84 -5.95 0.52
N LEU A 118 -4.10 -4.72 0.95
CA LEU A 118 -3.73 -3.51 0.23
C LEU A 118 -2.36 -2.98 0.67
N ALA A 119 -1.56 -2.48 -0.28
CA ALA A 119 -0.42 -1.63 0.08
C ALA A 119 -0.96 -0.32 0.66
N TYR A 120 -0.69 -0.07 1.94
CA TYR A 120 -1.24 1.09 2.64
C TYR A 120 -0.20 2.17 2.86
N LEU A 121 -0.53 3.39 2.41
CA LEU A 121 0.22 4.61 2.62
C LEU A 121 -0.63 5.59 3.43
N ALA A 122 -0.17 5.96 4.62
CA ALA A 122 -0.89 6.87 5.50
C ALA A 122 -0.12 8.17 5.74
N ILE A 123 -0.85 9.28 5.67
CA ILE A 123 -0.48 10.60 6.18
C ILE A 123 -1.41 10.85 7.38
N THR A 124 -0.86 10.73 8.59
CA THR A 124 -1.62 10.98 9.82
C THR A 124 -1.48 12.43 10.24
N GLY A 125 -2.58 13.03 10.72
CA GLY A 125 -2.53 14.29 11.46
C GLY A 125 -1.84 14.15 12.81
N GLU A 126 -1.50 15.28 13.44
CA GLU A 126 -0.90 15.30 14.77
C GLU A 126 -1.80 14.55 15.78
N SER A 127 -1.23 13.56 16.45
CA SER A 127 -1.87 12.91 17.59
C SER A 127 -1.74 13.82 18.81
N GLN A 128 -2.72 13.80 19.73
CA GLN A 128 -2.61 14.48 21.05
C GLN A 128 -1.40 14.02 21.89
N TYR A 129 -0.63 13.04 21.42
CA TYR A 129 0.68 12.70 21.93
C TYR A 129 1.74 13.34 21.02
N GLN A 130 2.42 14.33 21.58
CA GLN A 130 3.56 15.08 21.06
C GLN A 130 4.49 14.26 20.15
N TYR A 131 4.28 14.28 18.83
CA TYR A 131 5.30 14.26 17.74
C TYR A 131 4.59 14.51 16.39
N PRO A 132 4.87 15.62 15.67
CA PRO A 132 4.42 15.80 14.30
C PRO A 132 5.30 14.96 13.39
N LEU A 133 5.01 13.67 13.32
CA LEU A 133 5.67 12.77 12.40
C LEU A 133 4.63 12.44 11.35
N VAL A 134 4.89 12.86 10.10
CA VAL A 134 4.35 12.20 8.92
C VAL A 134 4.94 10.77 8.97
N HIS A 135 4.35 9.92 9.80
CA HIS A 135 4.68 8.52 9.88
C HIS A 135 4.06 7.91 8.62
N PHE A 136 4.84 7.88 7.55
CA PHE A 136 4.57 7.02 6.42
C PHE A 136 4.62 5.59 6.93
N PHE A 137 3.47 5.07 7.35
CA PHE A 137 3.33 3.69 7.75
C PHE A 137 3.22 2.86 6.48
N PHE A 138 4.35 2.48 5.90
CA PHE A 138 4.38 1.43 4.89
C PHE A 138 4.19 0.10 5.60
N SER A 139 2.95 -0.38 5.65
CA SER A 139 2.73 -1.79 5.98
C SER A 139 2.84 -2.59 4.69
N TYR A 140 3.98 -3.27 4.52
CA TYR A 140 4.09 -4.34 3.54
C TYR A 140 3.40 -5.58 4.10
N LEU A 141 2.72 -6.31 3.22
CA LEU A 141 2.14 -7.63 3.47
C LEU A 141 3.24 -8.58 3.98
N GLU A 142 3.20 -8.90 5.27
CA GLU A 142 3.72 -10.15 5.84
C GLU A 142 2.53 -11.04 6.23
#